data_AF-Q8L6X0-F1
#
_entry.id   AF-Q8L6X0-F1
#
_cell.length_a   1.000
_cell.length_b   1.000
_cell.length_c   1.000
_cell.angle_alpha   90.00
_cell.angle_beta   90.00
_cell.angle_gamma   90.00
#
_symmetry.space_group_name_H-M   'P 1'
#
loop_
_entity.id
_entity.type
_entity.pdbx_description
1 polymer ?
#
loop_
_entity_poly.entity_id
_entity_poly.type
_entity_poly.pdbx_seq_one_letter_code
_entity_poly.pdbx_strand_id
1 'polypeptide(L)'
;TAFLHGELNEEIYMKQPEGCEVPGQEDKVCKLIRSLYGLKQAPKQWYDKFHQTITSNGFLVNDSDACVFSKFDELGCVFICLYVDDML
;
A
#
# COMPACT_ATOMS: atom_id res chain seq x y z
N THR A 1 7.21 2.69 4.56
CA THR A 1 6.63 1.37 4.93
C THR A 1 5.22 1.17 4.39
N ALA A 2 4.54 2.20 3.86
CA ALA A 2 3.19 2.13 3.27
C ALA A 2 2.95 0.88 2.39
N PHE A 3 3.83 0.62 1.42
CA PHE A 3 3.65 -0.49 0.48
C PHE A 3 3.72 -1.88 1.13
N LEU A 4 4.33 -2.06 2.30
CA LEU A 4 4.36 -3.37 2.96
C LEU A 4 2.98 -3.82 3.47
N HIS A 5 2.01 -2.91 3.52
CA HIS A 5 0.64 -3.20 3.92
C HIS A 5 -0.25 -3.61 2.73
N GLY A 6 0.20 -3.37 1.49
CA GLY A 6 -0.51 -3.81 0.30
C GLY A 6 -0.45 -5.33 0.16
N GLU A 7 -1.60 -5.93 -0.14
CA GLU A 7 -1.73 -7.34 -0.44
C GLU A 7 -1.45 -7.57 -1.93
N LEU A 8 -0.66 -8.61 -2.23
CA LEU A 8 -0.33 -8.99 -3.60
C LEU A 8 -1.44 -9.88 -4.15
N ASN A 9 -2.15 -9.39 -5.16
CA ASN A 9 -3.13 -10.18 -5.91
C ASN A 9 -2.47 -11.16 -6.90
N GLU A 10 -1.17 -11.00 -7.16
CA GLU A 10 -0.39 -11.76 -8.13
C GLU A 10 0.77 -12.45 -7.42
N GLU A 11 1.19 -13.60 -7.93
CA GLU A 11 2.43 -14.24 -7.46
C GLU A 11 3.64 -13.57 -8.08
N ILE A 12 4.44 -12.91 -7.25
CA ILE A 12 5.64 -12.21 -7.70
C ILE A 12 6.86 -12.84 -7.04
N TYR A 13 7.85 -13.10 -7.89
CA TYR A 13 9.15 -13.61 -7.48
C TYR A 13 10.22 -12.58 -7.80
N MET A 14 11.23 -12.50 -6.95
CA MET A 14 12.43 -11.70 -7.19
C MET A 14 13.68 -12.54 -6.97
N LYS A 15 14.78 -12.12 -7.59
CA LYS A 15 16.10 -12.67 -7.24
C LYS A 15 16.37 -12.47 -5.76
N GLN A 16 17.16 -13.36 -5.18
CA GLN A 16 17.65 -13.18 -3.81
C GLN A 16 18.31 -11.79 -3.70
N PRO A 17 17.94 -10.98 -2.69
CA PRO A 17 18.61 -9.72 -2.43
C PRO A 17 20.09 -9.96 -2.11
N GLU A 18 20.92 -8.98 -2.44
CA GLU A 18 22.35 -9.02 -2.11
C GLU A 18 22.54 -9.21 -0.59
N GLY A 19 23.34 -10.21 -0.21
CA GLY A 19 23.60 -10.57 1.18
C GLY A 19 22.56 -11.50 1.80
N CYS A 20 21.55 -11.93 1.04
CA CYS A 20 20.55 -12.93 1.46
C CYS A 20 20.71 -14.27 0.73
N GLU A 21 21.69 -14.41 -0.16
CA GLU A 21 21.94 -15.64 -0.90
C GLU A 21 22.36 -16.77 0.04
N VAL A 22 21.69 -17.91 -0.07
CA VAL A 22 22.07 -19.11 0.70
C VAL A 22 23.07 -19.94 -0.10
N PRO A 23 24.25 -20.30 0.46
CA PRO A 23 25.24 -21.11 -0.25
C PRO A 23 24.66 -22.42 -0.79
N GLY A 24 24.91 -22.70 -2.06
CA GLY A 24 24.37 -23.86 -2.77
C GLY A 24 22.90 -23.74 -3.19
N GLN A 25 22.30 -22.56 -3.06
CA GLN A 25 20.94 -22.24 -3.48
C GLN A 25 20.86 -20.88 -4.21
N GLU A 26 21.97 -20.46 -4.84
CA GLU A 26 22.11 -19.16 -5.49
C GLU A 26 21.13 -18.97 -6.66
N ASP A 27 20.66 -20.07 -7.25
CA ASP A 27 19.69 -20.10 -8.35
C ASP A 27 18.24 -19.91 -7.88
N LYS A 28 17.97 -19.96 -6.57
CA LYS A 28 16.63 -19.75 -6.03
C LYS A 28 16.17 -18.31 -6.12
N VAL A 29 14.86 -18.16 -6.07
CA VAL A 29 14.15 -16.88 -6.06
C VAL A 29 13.29 -16.76 -4.79
N CYS A 30 13.10 -15.53 -4.33
CA CYS A 30 12.22 -15.22 -3.21
C CYS A 30 10.81 -14.94 -3.72
N LYS A 31 9.80 -15.58 -3.11
CA LYS A 31 8.39 -15.20 -3.32
C LYS A 31 8.07 -14.00 -2.45
N LEU A 32 7.53 -12.94 -3.04
CA LEU A 32 7.04 -11.79 -2.29
C LEU A 32 5.69 -12.10 -1.65
N ILE A 33 5.58 -11.85 -0.34
CA ILE A 33 4.34 -12.04 0.44
C ILE A 33 3.54 -10.74 0.56
N ARG A 34 4.22 -9.59 0.46
CA ARG A 34 3.66 -8.24 0.53
C ARG A 34 4.23 -7.38 -0.59
N SER A 35 3.54 -6.32 -0.98
CA SER A 35 4.08 -5.39 -1.96
C SER A 35 5.34 -4.69 -1.44
N LEU A 36 6.28 -4.47 -2.35
CA LEU A 36 7.55 -3.80 -2.09
C LEU A 36 7.63 -2.51 -2.91
N TYR A 37 8.42 -1.55 -2.45
CA TYR A 37 8.76 -0.36 -3.24
C TYR A 37 9.37 -0.77 -4.60
N GLY A 38 9.03 -0.04 -5.65
CA GLY A 38 9.51 -0.33 -7.01
C GLY A 38 8.66 -1.33 -7.79
N LEU A 39 7.71 -2.02 -7.15
CA LEU A 39 6.70 -2.78 -7.90
C LEU A 39 5.69 -1.82 -8.53
N LYS A 40 5.43 -1.99 -9.84
CA LYS A 40 4.48 -1.16 -10.60
C LYS A 40 3.09 -1.06 -9.96
N GLN A 41 2.63 -2.13 -9.31
CA GLN A 41 1.30 -2.23 -8.71
C GLN A 41 1.28 -1.87 -7.22
N ALA A 42 2.43 -1.67 -6.57
CA ALA A 42 2.49 -1.37 -5.14
C ALA A 42 1.72 -0.09 -4.75
N PRO A 43 1.79 1.02 -5.51
CA PRO A 43 1.01 2.21 -5.20
C PRO A 43 -0.50 1.97 -5.24
N LYS A 44 -0.97 1.21 -6.23
CA LYS A 44 -2.39 0.88 -6.38
C LYS A 44 -2.88 -0.03 -5.24
N GLN A 45 -2.12 -1.08 -4.91
CA GLN A 45 -2.47 -2.00 -3.82
C GLN A 45 -2.48 -1.30 -2.46
N TRP A 46 -1.56 -0.36 -2.24
CA TRP A 46 -1.58 0.47 -1.04
C TRP A 46 -2.81 1.38 -1.00
N TYR A 47 -3.11 2.09 -2.09
CA TYR A 47 -4.31 2.93 -2.17
C TYR A 47 -5.58 2.12 -1.88
N ASP A 48 -5.73 0.93 -2.47
CA ASP A 48 -6.93 0.10 -2.26
C ASP A 48 -7.06 -0.35 -0.80
N LYS A 49 -5.94 -0.75 -0.16
CA LYS A 49 -5.93 -1.12 1.26
C LYS A 49 -6.28 0.07 2.14
N PHE A 50 -5.70 1.24 1.86
CA PHE A 50 -5.95 2.46 2.59
C PHE A 50 -7.42 2.88 2.45
N HIS A 51 -7.93 2.93 1.23
CA HIS A 51 -9.31 3.27 0.90
C HIS A 51 -10.31 2.41 1.67
N GLN A 52 -10.15 1.08 1.65
CA GLN A 52 -11.02 0.17 2.40
C GLN A 52 -10.94 0.41 3.91
N THR A 53 -9.73 0.64 4.43
CA THR A 53 -9.51 0.86 5.85
C THR A 53 -10.15 2.16 6.31
N ILE A 54 -9.94 3.25 5.58
CA ILE A 54 -10.39 4.59 6.01
C ILE A 54 -11.91 4.75 5.85
N THR A 55 -12.49 4.18 4.80
CA THR A 55 -13.95 4.15 4.63
C THR A 55 -14.64 3.29 5.68
N SER A 56 -14.04 2.16 6.06
CA SER A 56 -14.53 1.35 7.20
C SER A 56 -14.45 2.11 8.53
N ASN A 57 -13.56 3.09 8.65
CA ASN A 57 -13.45 3.99 9.81
C ASN A 57 -14.41 5.20 9.74
N GLY A 58 -15.30 5.23 8.75
CA GLY A 58 -16.35 6.24 8.59
C GLY A 58 -15.92 7.52 7.89
N PHE A 59 -14.79 7.50 7.17
CA PHE A 59 -14.45 8.59 6.25
C PHE A 59 -15.18 8.39 4.91
N LEU A 60 -15.56 9.51 4.30
CA LEU A 60 -16.12 9.57 2.96
C LEU A 60 -15.04 10.02 1.97
N VAL A 61 -15.02 9.40 0.80
CA VAL A 61 -14.15 9.82 -0.31
C VAL A 61 -14.77 11.03 -0.98
N ASN A 62 -13.95 11.99 -1.38
CA ASN A 62 -14.39 13.14 -2.13
C ASN A 62 -14.72 12.76 -3.58
N ASP A 63 -15.84 13.24 -4.11
CA ASP A 63 -16.30 12.90 -5.47
C ASP A 63 -15.42 13.50 -6.58
N SER A 64 -14.71 14.60 -6.30
CA SER A 64 -13.85 15.28 -7.26
C SER A 64 -12.40 14.76 -7.23
N ASP A 65 -11.95 14.25 -6.09
CA ASP A 65 -10.60 13.71 -5.91
C ASP A 65 -10.60 12.47 -5.00
N ALA A 66 -10.28 11.32 -5.60
CA ALA A 66 -10.24 10.03 -4.91
C ALA A 66 -9.15 9.94 -3.83
N CYS A 67 -8.18 10.85 -3.84
CA CYS A 67 -7.11 10.94 -2.84
C CYS A 67 -7.51 11.74 -1.61
N VAL A 68 -8.68 12.40 -1.61
CA VAL A 68 -9.16 13.22 -0.50
C VAL A 68 -10.27 12.50 0.24
N PHE A 69 -10.09 12.37 1.55
CA PHE A 69 -11.04 11.75 2.46
C PHE A 69 -11.49 12.77 3.51
N SER A 70 -12.74 12.68 3.92
CA SER A 70 -13.30 13.60 4.92
C SER A 70 -14.20 12.87 5.91
N LYS A 71 -14.20 13.33 7.15
CA LYS A 71 -15.12 12.86 8.18
C LYS A 71 -15.62 14.05 8.98
N PHE A 72 -16.92 14.12 9.15
CA PHE A 72 -17.61 15.20 9.85
C PHE A 72 -18.32 14.64 11.08
N ASP A 73 -18.21 15.35 12.20
CA ASP A 73 -18.98 15.09 13.41
C ASP A 73 -19.37 16.41 14.09
N GLU A 74 -19.99 16.34 15.27
CA GLU A 74 -20.41 17.53 16.02
C GLU A 74 -19.24 18.42 16.47
N LEU A 75 -18.02 17.88 16.52
CA LEU A 75 -16.82 18.56 16.98
C LEU A 75 -16.05 19.21 15.82
N GLY A 76 -16.31 18.82 14.57
CA GLY A 76 -15.77 19.48 13.39
C GLY A 76 -15.59 18.56 12.19
N CYS A 77 -14.53 18.82 11.42
CA CYS A 77 -14.19 18.05 10.24
C CYS A 77 -12.71 17.69 10.23
N VAL A 78 -12.41 16.45 9.85
CA VAL A 78 -11.06 15.98 9.54
C VAL A 78 -10.97 15.72 8.04
N PHE A 79 -9.93 16.25 7.42
CA PHE A 79 -9.56 15.95 6.04
C PHE A 79 -8.27 15.15 6.04
N ILE A 80 -8.17 14.21 5.11
CA ILE A 80 -6.95 13.44 4.85
C ILE A 80 -6.69 13.51 3.34
N CYS A 81 -5.49 13.92 2.96
CA CYS A 81 -5.04 13.89 1.58
C CYS A 81 -3.94 12.82 1.44
N LEU A 82 -4.18 11.81 0.61
CA LEU A 82 -3.22 10.74 0.34
C LEU A 82 -2.50 10.99 -0.99
N TYR A 83 -1.19 11.16 -0.97
CA TYR A 83 -0.37 11.25 -2.17
C TYR A 83 0.65 10.11 -2.20
N VAL A 84 0.35 9.08 -3.01
CA VAL A 84 1.18 7.87 -3.15
C VAL A 84 1.37 7.17 -1.79
N ASP A 85 2.42 7.47 -1.03
CA ASP A 85 2.68 6.97 0.32
C ASP A 85 2.72 8.04 1.41
N ASP A 86 2.58 9.32 1.04
CA ASP A 86 2.49 10.45 1.96
C ASP A 86 1.04 10.78 2.33
N MET A 87 0.82 11.22 3.57
CA MET A 87 -0.48 11.63 4.08
C MET A 87 -0.39 13.00 4.74
N LEU A 88 -1.34 13.87 4.41
CA LEU A 88 -1.55 15.18 5.05
C LEU A 88 -2.89 15.20 5.79
#